data_AF-A0AAJ3HND0-F1
#
_entry.id   AF-A0AAJ3HND0-F1
#
_cell.length_a   1.000
_cell.length_b   1.000
_cell.length_c   1.000
_cell.angle_alpha   90.00
_cell.angle_beta   90.00
_cell.angle_gamma   90.00
#
_symmetry.space_group_name_H-M   'P 1'
#
loop_
_entity.id
_entity.type
_entity.pdbx_description
1 polymer ?
#
loop_
_entity_poly.entity_id
_entity_poly.type
_entity_poly.pdbx_seq_one_letter_code
_entity_poly.pdbx_strand_id
1 'polypeptide(L)'
;MTIEFSWNWLGITALVLDFIIRVVAVIVVPRNRRPTAGMAWLLAIFLIPYIGVIAFLLIGNPKLPRARRRKQYDINVYIRQTTRDLVKANLTSNAPAWFRSVVTLNRNLGSMPLQGGNTASLIGDYEASLHAMAEEVDRAEQFVHVEFYILTCDRTTKPFFDALERAVARGVTVRVLLDHFASWRTPDYKHTLKRLTTMGAQWALMLPLQPFKGKFQRPDLRNHRKMVIVDGAVAYMGSQNMIDRSYNKPGNIKRGLQWQELMTRVEGPGVAGINTIFLSDWYSETGDVLSHEVGLLDARPVGDLELQVVPSGPGFDGDNNLKLFLTLIYAAQRRIVITSPYFVPDESLLAAVTTAVQRGVPVDLFVSEIGDQAMVWHAQRSYYEALLRAGVRIFQYPAPYILHAKHFTIDDDVAVIGSSNMDMRSFGLNLEVSLMVRGREFVQEMRGVEDGYREISKELTLAEWLKQPLRSTVLDNLARLTSALQ
;
A
#
# COMPACT_ATOMS: atom_id res chain seq x y z
N MET A 1 -52.77 42.86 14.51
CA MET A 1 -52.42 41.45 14.24
C MET A 1 -50.99 41.27 14.70
N THR A 2 -50.80 41.00 15.99
CA THR A 2 -49.50 40.73 16.60
C THR A 2 -49.11 39.31 16.22
N ILE A 3 -48.04 39.17 15.42
CA ILE A 3 -47.46 37.86 15.15
C ILE A 3 -46.76 37.43 16.44
N GLU A 4 -47.45 36.69 17.29
CA GLU A 4 -46.81 35.99 18.40
C GLU A 4 -45.92 34.89 17.82
N PHE A 5 -44.62 35.17 17.71
CA PHE A 5 -43.62 34.12 17.57
C PHE A 5 -43.63 33.33 18.88
N SER A 6 -44.43 32.27 18.95
CA SER A 6 -44.27 31.26 19.99
C SER A 6 -42.92 30.59 19.72
N TRP A 7 -41.89 31.05 20.42
CA TRP A 7 -40.60 30.41 20.40
C TRP A 7 -40.77 29.01 20.97
N ASN A 8 -40.94 28.04 20.08
CA ASN A 8 -40.91 26.65 20.47
C ASN A 8 -39.54 26.41 21.10
N TRP A 9 -39.51 26.15 22.41
CA TRP A 9 -38.27 25.92 23.16
C TRP A 9 -37.39 24.83 22.51
N LEU A 10 -38.01 23.90 21.77
CA LEU A 10 -37.31 22.92 20.94
C LEU A 10 -36.49 23.57 19.81
N GLY A 11 -37.03 24.59 19.14
CA GLY A 11 -36.35 25.33 18.07
C GLY A 11 -35.17 26.16 18.60
N ILE A 12 -35.35 26.86 19.73
CA ILE A 12 -34.24 27.57 20.40
C ILE A 12 -33.15 26.56 20.80
N THR A 13 -33.54 25.44 21.42
CA THR A 13 -32.59 24.40 21.84
C THR A 13 -31.82 23.84 20.65
N ALA A 14 -32.50 23.55 19.54
CA ALA A 14 -31.84 23.06 18.32
C ALA A 14 -30.84 24.07 17.74
N LEU A 15 -31.18 25.36 17.72
CA LEU A 15 -30.29 26.44 17.24
C LEU A 15 -29.07 26.62 18.14
N VAL A 16 -29.26 26.61 19.47
CA VAL A 16 -28.15 26.68 20.44
C VAL A 16 -27.23 25.48 20.29
N LEU A 17 -27.78 24.27 20.15
CA LEU A 17 -26.99 23.06 19.91
C LEU A 17 -26.22 23.13 18.59
N ASP A 18 -26.84 23.58 17.50
CA ASP A 18 -26.17 23.78 16.21
C ASP A 18 -25.01 24.78 16.32
N PHE A 19 -25.23 25.91 17.00
CA PHE A 19 -24.18 26.91 17.23
C PHE A 19 -23.01 26.33 18.04
N ILE A 20 -23.29 25.62 19.13
CA ILE A 20 -22.26 24.94 19.93
C ILE A 20 -21.49 23.92 19.08
N ILE A 21 -22.19 23.10 18.29
CA ILE A 21 -21.56 22.12 17.39
C ILE A 21 -20.57 22.80 16.45
N ARG A 22 -20.94 23.92 15.82
CA ARG A 22 -20.08 24.64 14.88
C ARG A 22 -18.87 25.26 15.57
N VAL A 23 -19.05 25.89 16.73
CA VAL A 23 -17.95 26.47 17.52
C VAL A 23 -16.96 25.38 17.94
N VAL A 24 -17.47 24.26 18.46
CA VAL A 24 -16.64 23.10 18.84
C VAL A 24 -15.93 22.52 17.61
N ALA A 25 -16.62 22.41 16.46
CA ALA A 25 -16.04 21.88 15.24
C ALA A 25 -14.84 22.73 14.77
N VAL A 26 -14.95 24.06 14.77
CA VAL A 26 -13.83 24.96 14.40
C VAL A 26 -12.60 24.77 15.29
N ILE A 27 -12.79 24.44 16.57
CA ILE A 27 -11.69 24.22 17.52
C ILE A 27 -11.11 22.80 17.39
N VAL A 28 -11.95 21.79 17.20
CA VAL A 28 -11.57 20.37 17.30
C VAL A 28 -11.16 19.77 15.96
N VAL A 29 -11.85 20.11 14.87
CA VAL A 29 -11.68 19.49 13.56
C VAL A 29 -10.30 19.80 12.94
N PRO A 30 -9.79 21.04 12.93
CA PRO A 30 -8.50 21.34 12.29
C PRO A 30 -7.28 20.72 12.97
N ARG A 31 -7.40 20.35 14.25
CA ARG A 31 -6.26 19.93 15.07
C ARG A 31 -5.56 18.70 14.47
N ASN A 32 -4.25 18.84 14.18
CA ASN A 32 -3.39 17.79 13.61
C ASN A 32 -3.91 17.17 12.31
N ARG A 33 -4.64 17.94 11.49
CA ARG A 33 -5.11 17.52 10.16
C ARG A 33 -4.50 18.40 9.08
N ARG A 34 -4.44 17.87 7.86
CA ARG A 34 -4.13 18.68 6.66
C ARG A 34 -5.22 19.75 6.52
N PRO A 35 -4.87 21.00 6.17
CA PRO A 35 -5.84 22.10 6.05
C PRO A 35 -7.02 21.74 5.12
N THR A 36 -6.75 21.08 4.01
CA THR A 36 -7.76 20.63 3.04
C THR A 36 -8.77 19.65 3.65
N ALA A 37 -8.30 18.60 4.33
CA ALA A 37 -9.17 17.65 5.01
C ALA A 37 -9.94 18.30 6.17
N GLY A 38 -9.30 19.20 6.92
CA GLY A 38 -9.94 19.99 7.97
C GLY A 38 -11.09 20.85 7.43
N MET A 39 -10.84 21.58 6.33
CA MET A 39 -11.88 22.36 5.64
C MET A 39 -13.03 21.50 5.14
N ALA A 40 -12.74 20.33 4.54
CA ALA A 40 -13.78 19.44 4.03
C ALA A 40 -14.74 18.98 5.16
N TRP A 41 -14.19 18.62 6.33
CA TRP A 41 -14.98 18.26 7.50
C TRP A 41 -15.75 19.43 8.09
N LEU A 42 -15.14 20.63 8.14
CA LEU A 42 -15.84 21.84 8.58
C LEU A 42 -17.01 22.15 7.64
N LEU A 43 -16.80 22.10 6.32
CA LEU A 43 -17.89 22.30 5.34
C LEU A 43 -19.00 21.27 5.51
N ALA A 44 -18.67 19.99 5.69
CA ALA A 44 -19.66 18.95 5.93
C ALA A 44 -20.49 19.22 7.19
N ILE A 45 -19.86 19.64 8.30
CA ILE A 45 -20.54 20.00 9.54
C ILE A 45 -21.33 21.32 9.41
N PHE A 46 -20.87 22.28 8.62
CA PHE A 46 -21.58 23.56 8.47
C PHE A 46 -22.80 23.43 7.55
N LEU A 47 -22.72 22.59 6.52
CA LEU A 47 -23.80 22.36 5.57
C LEU A 47 -24.84 21.37 6.10
N ILE A 48 -24.40 20.33 6.82
CA ILE A 48 -25.26 19.26 7.32
C ILE A 48 -24.83 18.85 8.74
N PRO A 49 -25.07 19.69 9.78
CA PRO A 49 -24.44 19.58 11.10
C PRO A 49 -24.53 18.21 11.77
N TYR A 50 -25.73 17.67 11.94
CA TYR A 50 -25.93 16.41 12.66
C TYR A 50 -25.28 15.22 11.90
N ILE A 51 -25.47 15.16 10.59
CA ILE A 51 -24.90 14.08 9.75
C ILE A 51 -23.38 14.25 9.65
N GLY A 52 -22.90 15.48 9.47
CA GLY A 52 -21.48 15.83 9.39
C GLY A 52 -20.72 15.49 10.67
N VAL A 53 -21.31 15.75 11.85
CA VAL A 53 -20.73 15.35 13.13
C VAL A 53 -20.68 13.84 13.27
N ILE A 54 -21.78 13.14 12.96
CA ILE A 54 -21.81 11.66 13.04
C ILE A 54 -20.75 11.07 12.09
N ALA A 55 -20.69 11.54 10.86
CA ALA A 55 -19.68 11.11 9.89
C ALA A 55 -18.26 11.42 10.39
N PHE A 56 -18.02 12.61 10.95
CA PHE A 56 -16.72 12.98 11.51
C PHE A 56 -16.31 12.10 12.68
N LEU A 57 -17.24 11.72 13.56
CA LEU A 57 -16.94 10.83 14.68
C LEU A 57 -16.62 9.40 14.22
N LEU A 58 -17.24 8.94 13.13
CA LEU A 58 -17.00 7.61 12.56
C LEU A 58 -15.70 7.51 11.76
N ILE A 59 -15.40 8.52 10.92
CA ILE A 59 -14.31 8.47 9.92
C ILE A 59 -13.43 9.74 9.89
N GLY A 60 -13.55 10.67 10.84
CA GLY A 60 -12.77 11.91 10.85
C GLY A 60 -11.36 11.78 11.46
N ASN A 61 -11.06 10.67 12.16
CA ASN A 61 -9.74 10.43 12.78
C ASN A 61 -9.03 9.23 12.13
N PRO A 62 -7.97 9.43 11.32
CA PRO A 62 -7.34 8.36 10.53
C PRO A 62 -6.52 7.37 11.37
N LYS A 63 -6.32 7.64 12.67
CA LYS A 63 -5.45 6.79 13.49
C LYS A 63 -6.15 5.50 13.94
N LEU A 64 -5.37 4.41 14.00
CA LEU A 64 -5.81 3.16 14.62
C LEU A 64 -6.18 3.34 16.10
N PRO A 65 -7.02 2.44 16.66
CA PRO A 65 -7.33 2.41 18.09
C PRO A 65 -6.07 2.40 18.97
N ARG A 66 -6.13 3.04 20.15
CA ARG A 66 -4.98 3.22 21.05
C ARG A 66 -4.27 1.90 21.39
N ALA A 67 -5.02 0.82 21.62
CA ALA A 67 -4.45 -0.50 21.92
C ALA A 67 -3.57 -1.03 20.78
N ARG A 68 -4.02 -0.90 19.52
CA ARG A 68 -3.24 -1.32 18.34
C ARG A 68 -1.99 -0.47 18.16
N ARG A 69 -2.11 0.85 18.34
CA ARG A 69 -0.94 1.73 18.27
C ARG A 69 0.10 1.42 19.34
N ARG A 70 -0.33 1.02 20.54
CA ARG A 70 0.58 0.59 21.61
C ARG A 70 1.33 -0.69 21.21
N LYS A 71 0.63 -1.71 20.70
CA LYS A 71 1.28 -2.92 20.16
C LYS A 71 2.33 -2.60 19.09
N GLN A 72 1.98 -1.75 18.11
CA GLN A 72 2.91 -1.32 17.07
C GLN A 72 4.13 -0.60 17.64
N TYR A 73 3.91 0.29 18.62
CA TYR A 73 5.00 1.01 19.29
C TYR A 73 5.95 0.05 20.02
N ASP A 74 5.42 -0.91 20.77
CA ASP A 74 6.22 -1.88 21.53
C ASP A 74 7.07 -2.74 20.57
N ILE A 75 6.49 -3.19 19.45
CA ILE A 75 7.21 -3.90 18.39
C ILE A 75 8.31 -3.02 17.78
N ASN A 76 8.00 -1.76 17.44
CA ASN A 76 8.96 -0.83 16.85
C ASN A 76 10.15 -0.58 17.78
N VAL A 77 9.93 -0.54 19.10
CA VAL A 77 10.99 -0.42 20.10
C VAL A 77 11.85 -1.69 20.13
N TYR A 78 11.20 -2.87 20.18
CA TYR A 78 11.89 -4.15 20.19
C TYR A 78 12.81 -4.33 18.95
N ILE A 79 12.29 -4.01 17.76
CA ILE A 79 13.08 -4.08 16.51
C ILE A 79 14.28 -3.14 16.58
N ARG A 80 14.12 -1.90 17.04
CA ARG A 80 15.23 -0.93 17.14
C ARG A 80 16.31 -1.37 18.10
N GLN A 81 15.93 -2.00 19.21
CA GLN A 81 16.87 -2.50 20.21
C GLN A 81 17.64 -3.70 19.66
N THR A 82 16.93 -4.67 19.08
CA THR A 82 17.53 -5.91 18.56
C THR A 82 18.41 -5.68 17.33
N THR A 83 18.07 -4.70 16.50
CA THR A 83 18.80 -4.40 15.25
C THR A 83 19.76 -3.23 15.38
N ARG A 84 20.11 -2.80 16.60
CA ARG A 84 20.96 -1.62 16.83
C ARG A 84 22.29 -1.70 16.08
N ASP A 85 22.91 -2.88 16.13
CA ASP A 85 24.27 -3.07 15.63
C ASP A 85 24.33 -3.48 14.14
N LEU A 86 23.25 -4.04 13.60
CA LEU A 86 23.14 -4.43 12.18
C LEU A 86 23.37 -3.27 11.21
N VAL A 87 22.96 -2.04 11.58
CA VAL A 87 23.08 -0.86 10.70
C VAL A 87 24.53 -0.48 10.42
N LYS A 88 25.41 -0.66 11.42
CA LYS A 88 26.82 -0.31 11.27
C LYS A 88 27.57 -1.36 10.43
N ALA A 89 27.15 -2.62 10.52
CA ALA A 89 27.80 -3.73 9.83
C ALA A 89 27.45 -3.82 8.33
N ASN A 90 26.25 -3.41 7.94
CA ASN A 90 25.68 -3.71 6.61
C ASN A 90 25.74 -2.56 5.59
N LEU A 91 26.23 -1.38 5.96
CA LEU A 91 26.43 -0.31 4.99
C LEU A 91 27.73 -0.55 4.23
N THR A 92 27.65 -0.93 2.95
CA THR A 92 28.87 -0.98 2.13
C THR A 92 29.52 0.41 2.06
N SER A 93 30.85 0.43 2.05
CA SER A 93 31.66 1.66 2.07
C SER A 93 31.30 2.63 0.93
N ASN A 94 30.91 2.09 -0.22
CA ASN A 94 30.65 2.83 -1.46
C ASN A 94 29.24 3.43 -1.59
N ALA A 95 28.36 3.29 -0.59
CA ALA A 95 27.02 3.88 -0.67
C ALA A 95 27.05 5.43 -0.77
N PRO A 96 26.33 6.07 -1.70
CA PRO A 96 26.25 7.52 -1.75
C PRO A 96 25.73 8.14 -0.45
N ALA A 97 26.15 9.37 -0.14
CA ALA A 97 25.72 10.05 1.08
C ALA A 97 24.19 10.18 1.18
N TRP A 98 23.52 10.49 0.05
CA TRP A 98 22.06 10.56 -0.02
C TRP A 98 21.40 9.23 0.34
N PHE A 99 21.98 8.09 -0.06
CA PHE A 99 21.42 6.78 0.25
C PHE A 99 21.50 6.48 1.75
N ARG A 100 22.63 6.80 2.39
CA ARG A 100 22.78 6.65 3.85
C ARG A 100 21.75 7.50 4.61
N SER A 101 21.44 8.70 4.12
CA SER A 101 20.38 9.55 4.66
C SER A 101 19.00 8.92 4.50
N VAL A 102 18.69 8.31 3.34
CA VAL A 102 17.43 7.58 3.11
C VAL A 102 17.30 6.38 4.05
N VAL A 103 18.37 5.59 4.21
CA VAL A 103 18.40 4.44 5.13
C VAL A 103 18.11 4.87 6.57
N THR A 104 18.72 5.98 7.00
CA THR A 104 18.52 6.56 8.33
C THR A 104 17.09 7.06 8.50
N LEU A 105 16.53 7.74 7.49
CA LEU A 105 15.14 8.19 7.48
C LEU A 105 14.18 7.01 7.66
N ASN A 106 14.32 5.97 6.84
CA ASN A 106 13.48 4.77 6.90
C ASN A 106 13.57 4.07 8.26
N ARG A 107 14.77 3.97 8.84
CA ARG A 107 14.94 3.40 10.18
C ARG A 107 14.28 4.27 11.26
N ASN A 108 14.39 5.59 11.16
CA ASN A 108 13.79 6.51 12.13
C ASN A 108 12.27 6.53 12.06
N LEU A 109 11.68 6.16 10.93
CA LEU A 109 10.24 6.19 10.70
C LEU A 109 9.58 4.80 10.82
N GLY A 110 10.24 3.76 10.34
CA GLY A 110 9.72 2.38 10.27
C GLY A 110 10.47 1.37 11.14
N SER A 111 11.51 1.78 11.87
CA SER A 111 12.36 0.94 12.75
C SER A 111 13.22 -0.13 12.05
N MET A 112 12.97 -0.44 10.78
CA MET A 112 13.65 -1.53 10.08
C MET A 112 15.09 -1.19 9.66
N PRO A 113 16.06 -2.09 9.90
CA PRO A 113 17.45 -1.92 9.46
C PRO A 113 17.61 -2.11 7.95
N LEU A 114 18.68 -1.57 7.40
CA LEU A 114 19.23 -2.04 6.13
C LEU A 114 19.95 -3.38 6.38
N GLN A 115 19.73 -4.33 5.50
CA GLN A 115 20.34 -5.65 5.55
C GLN A 115 21.07 -5.89 4.23
N GLY A 116 22.38 -6.17 4.28
CA GLY A 116 23.14 -6.66 3.13
C GLY A 116 23.03 -8.17 2.99
N GLY A 117 23.66 -8.76 1.98
CA GLY A 117 23.77 -10.21 1.90
C GLY A 117 22.62 -10.91 1.17
N ASN A 118 21.86 -10.22 0.32
CA ASN A 118 20.60 -10.75 -0.22
C ASN A 118 20.66 -11.04 -1.71
N THR A 119 19.75 -11.90 -2.16
CA THR A 119 19.33 -11.98 -3.57
C THR A 119 17.86 -11.62 -3.68
N ALA A 120 17.47 -11.08 -4.83
CA ALA A 120 16.09 -10.78 -5.15
C ALA A 120 15.88 -10.92 -6.66
N SER A 121 14.71 -11.42 -7.07
CA SER A 121 14.32 -11.57 -8.47
C SER A 121 12.86 -11.17 -8.68
N LEU A 122 12.54 -10.71 -9.88
CA LEU A 122 11.22 -10.21 -10.27
C LEU A 122 10.44 -11.28 -11.03
N ILE A 123 9.16 -11.40 -10.70
CA ILE A 123 8.22 -12.29 -11.37
C ILE A 123 7.05 -11.44 -11.87
N GLY A 124 7.05 -11.14 -13.17
CA GLY A 124 6.02 -10.34 -13.84
C GLY A 124 4.89 -11.17 -14.44
N ASP A 125 5.07 -12.48 -14.63
CA ASP A 125 3.99 -13.35 -15.06
C ASP A 125 3.07 -13.71 -13.89
N TYR A 126 1.77 -13.53 -14.10
CA TYR A 126 0.76 -13.61 -13.04
C TYR A 126 0.58 -15.03 -12.50
N GLU A 127 0.60 -16.05 -13.36
CA GLU A 127 0.43 -17.45 -12.92
C GLU A 127 1.76 -18.03 -12.46
N ALA A 128 2.88 -17.68 -13.12
CA ALA A 128 4.20 -18.13 -12.72
C ALA A 128 4.56 -17.71 -11.28
N SER A 129 4.13 -16.52 -10.84
CA SER A 129 4.34 -16.10 -9.44
C SER A 129 3.56 -16.96 -8.45
N LEU A 130 2.32 -17.36 -8.78
CA LEU A 130 1.50 -18.25 -7.96
C LEU A 130 2.11 -19.65 -7.89
N HIS A 131 2.61 -20.15 -9.02
CA HIS A 131 3.31 -21.42 -9.10
C HIS A 131 4.62 -21.40 -8.31
N ALA A 132 5.46 -20.38 -8.46
CA ALA A 132 6.71 -20.25 -7.69
C ALA A 132 6.44 -20.20 -6.18
N MET A 133 5.41 -19.47 -5.74
CA MET A 133 4.99 -19.47 -4.34
C MET A 133 4.52 -20.86 -3.87
N ALA A 134 3.75 -21.58 -4.70
CA ALA A 134 3.27 -22.93 -4.36
C ALA A 134 4.42 -23.94 -4.26
N GLU A 135 5.38 -23.88 -5.18
CA GLU A 135 6.58 -24.73 -5.16
C GLU A 135 7.44 -24.48 -3.93
N GLU A 136 7.59 -23.22 -3.50
CA GLU A 136 8.31 -22.90 -2.26
C GLU A 136 7.57 -23.43 -1.02
N VAL A 137 6.24 -23.31 -0.99
CA VAL A 137 5.40 -23.89 0.09
C VAL A 137 5.52 -25.41 0.16
N ASP A 138 5.68 -26.09 -0.98
CA ASP A 138 5.92 -27.53 -1.00
C ASP A 138 7.28 -27.93 -0.41
N ARG A 139 8.26 -27.03 -0.43
CA ARG A 139 9.59 -27.23 0.19
C ARG A 139 9.63 -26.88 1.67
N ALA A 140 8.59 -26.23 2.20
CA ALA A 140 8.53 -25.78 3.58
C ALA A 140 8.68 -26.94 4.58
N GLU A 141 9.46 -26.72 5.63
CA GLU A 141 9.78 -27.68 6.70
C GLU A 141 9.25 -27.24 8.07
N GLN A 142 9.21 -25.94 8.37
CA GLN A 142 8.87 -25.42 9.70
C GLN A 142 7.57 -24.62 9.70
N PHE A 143 7.49 -23.57 8.88
CA PHE A 143 6.31 -22.71 8.82
C PHE A 143 6.14 -22.03 7.46
N VAL A 144 4.89 -21.67 7.17
CA VAL A 144 4.51 -20.81 6.06
C VAL A 144 3.63 -19.70 6.59
N HIS A 145 4.01 -18.46 6.34
CA HIS A 145 3.22 -17.27 6.63
C HIS A 145 2.67 -16.67 5.35
N VAL A 146 1.37 -16.40 5.33
CA VAL A 146 0.66 -15.88 4.16
C VAL A 146 -0.14 -14.66 4.59
N GLU A 147 0.06 -13.53 3.94
CA GLU A 147 -0.69 -12.30 4.20
C GLU A 147 -1.07 -11.63 2.89
N PHE A 148 -2.37 -11.43 2.65
CA PHE A 148 -2.85 -10.75 1.45
C PHE A 148 -4.06 -9.85 1.73
N TYR A 149 -4.10 -8.71 1.04
CA TYR A 149 -5.29 -7.86 0.98
C TYR A 149 -6.51 -8.62 0.44
N ILE A 150 -6.36 -9.28 -0.71
CA ILE A 150 -7.36 -10.20 -1.26
C ILE A 150 -6.73 -11.59 -1.34
N LEU A 151 -7.32 -12.52 -0.61
CA LEU A 151 -6.99 -13.94 -0.64
C LEU A 151 -8.25 -14.73 -0.99
N THR A 152 -8.20 -15.49 -2.07
CA THR A 152 -9.34 -16.27 -2.56
C THR A 152 -8.87 -17.60 -3.10
N CYS A 153 -9.54 -18.68 -2.72
CA CYS A 153 -9.36 -20.01 -3.30
C CYS A 153 -10.29 -20.14 -4.51
N ASP A 154 -9.74 -19.92 -5.70
CA ASP A 154 -10.42 -20.08 -6.98
C ASP A 154 -9.61 -21.03 -7.89
N ARG A 155 -9.99 -21.15 -9.16
CA ARG A 155 -9.33 -22.04 -10.13
C ARG A 155 -7.84 -21.74 -10.28
N THR A 156 -7.47 -20.46 -10.30
CA THR A 156 -6.13 -19.98 -10.60
C THR A 156 -5.23 -20.07 -9.37
N THR A 157 -5.77 -19.83 -8.18
CA THR A 157 -5.02 -19.95 -6.91
C THR A 157 -5.05 -21.34 -6.30
N LYS A 158 -5.90 -22.25 -6.81
CA LYS A 158 -6.03 -23.63 -6.29
C LYS A 158 -4.69 -24.33 -6.06
N PRO A 159 -3.70 -24.29 -6.97
CA PRO A 159 -2.41 -24.96 -6.75
C PRO A 159 -1.69 -24.47 -5.50
N PHE A 160 -1.77 -23.18 -5.19
CA PHE A 160 -1.19 -22.60 -3.97
C PHE A 160 -1.91 -23.11 -2.72
N PHE A 161 -3.25 -23.15 -2.71
CA PHE A 161 -4.00 -23.72 -1.58
C PHE A 161 -3.76 -25.24 -1.42
N ASP A 162 -3.60 -25.98 -2.52
CA ASP A 162 -3.24 -27.39 -2.48
C ASP A 162 -1.85 -27.59 -1.84
N ALA A 163 -0.89 -26.69 -2.14
CA ALA A 163 0.44 -26.71 -1.52
C ALA A 163 0.39 -26.41 -0.02
N LEU A 164 -0.42 -25.43 0.41
CA LEU A 164 -0.64 -25.16 1.84
C LEU A 164 -1.22 -26.38 2.57
N GLU A 165 -2.20 -27.04 1.97
CA GLU A 165 -2.82 -28.25 2.50
C GLU A 165 -1.82 -29.40 2.62
N ARG A 166 -0.95 -29.60 1.61
CA ARG A 166 0.17 -30.54 1.69
C ARG A 166 1.17 -30.17 2.79
N ALA A 167 1.49 -28.89 2.96
CA ALA A 167 2.38 -28.42 4.00
C ALA A 167 1.82 -28.73 5.41
N VAL A 168 0.55 -28.43 5.66
CA VAL A 168 -0.10 -28.79 6.93
C VAL A 168 -0.10 -30.30 7.15
N ALA A 169 -0.36 -31.10 6.11
CA ALA A 169 -0.31 -32.56 6.20
C ALA A 169 1.09 -33.11 6.55
N ARG A 170 2.17 -32.39 6.19
CA ARG A 170 3.55 -32.69 6.60
C ARG A 170 3.89 -32.22 8.01
N GLY A 171 3.00 -31.50 8.69
CA GLY A 171 3.23 -30.93 10.02
C GLY A 171 3.80 -29.51 10.02
N VAL A 172 3.89 -28.86 8.85
CA VAL A 172 4.35 -27.47 8.73
C VAL A 172 3.28 -26.53 9.30
N THR A 173 3.70 -25.54 10.10
CA THR A 173 2.78 -24.56 10.65
C THR A 173 2.39 -23.53 9.59
N VAL A 174 1.14 -23.56 9.13
CA VAL A 174 0.62 -22.58 8.16
C VAL A 174 -0.19 -21.50 8.88
N ARG A 175 0.22 -20.24 8.76
CA ARG A 175 -0.49 -19.07 9.28
C ARG A 175 -0.94 -18.13 8.17
N VAL A 176 -2.20 -17.72 8.20
CA VAL A 176 -2.84 -16.96 7.12
C VAL A 176 -3.55 -15.72 7.65
N LEU A 177 -3.20 -14.57 7.10
CA LEU A 177 -3.86 -13.29 7.31
C LEU A 177 -4.53 -12.83 6.00
N LEU A 178 -5.80 -12.43 6.11
CA LEU A 178 -6.55 -11.86 4.99
C LEU A 178 -7.38 -10.66 5.42
N ASP A 179 -7.42 -9.61 4.60
CA ASP A 179 -8.26 -8.44 4.92
C ASP A 179 -9.73 -8.82 4.87
N HIS A 180 -10.45 -8.52 5.96
CA HIS A 180 -11.84 -8.92 6.08
C HIS A 180 -12.73 -8.30 5.01
N PHE A 181 -12.63 -6.98 4.80
CA PHE A 181 -13.58 -6.26 3.96
C PHE A 181 -13.32 -6.48 2.48
N ALA A 182 -12.05 -6.55 2.09
CA ALA A 182 -11.67 -6.81 0.72
C ALA A 182 -12.00 -8.25 0.30
N SER A 183 -11.64 -9.23 1.13
CA SER A 183 -11.90 -10.65 0.85
C SER A 183 -13.40 -10.96 0.90
N TRP A 184 -14.17 -10.34 1.79
CA TRP A 184 -15.63 -10.52 1.87
C TRP A 184 -16.38 -10.16 0.58
N ARG A 185 -15.82 -9.26 -0.24
CA ARG A 185 -16.40 -8.83 -1.52
C ARG A 185 -16.13 -9.80 -2.68
N THR A 186 -15.39 -10.88 -2.45
CA THR A 186 -15.09 -11.90 -3.46
C THR A 186 -16.18 -12.98 -3.49
N PRO A 187 -16.48 -13.58 -4.65
CA PRO A 187 -17.50 -14.64 -4.74
C PRO A 187 -17.19 -15.86 -3.86
N ASP A 188 -15.92 -16.26 -3.79
CA ASP A 188 -15.48 -17.51 -3.14
C ASP A 188 -15.05 -17.32 -1.67
N TYR A 189 -15.40 -16.19 -1.04
CA TYR A 189 -15.01 -15.87 0.34
C TYR A 189 -15.33 -16.99 1.34
N LYS A 190 -16.58 -17.48 1.34
CA LYS A 190 -17.02 -18.55 2.27
C LYS A 190 -16.30 -19.86 2.00
N HIS A 191 -16.08 -20.19 0.72
CA HIS A 191 -15.35 -21.39 0.33
C HIS A 191 -13.90 -21.31 0.80
N THR A 192 -13.25 -20.17 0.59
CA THR A 192 -11.87 -19.89 1.02
C THR A 192 -11.71 -20.09 2.53
N LEU A 193 -12.58 -19.46 3.35
CA LEU A 193 -12.51 -19.61 4.81
C LEU A 193 -12.77 -21.06 5.27
N LYS A 194 -13.73 -21.74 4.64
CA LYS A 194 -14.00 -23.15 4.94
C LYS A 194 -12.78 -23.99 4.63
N ARG A 195 -12.14 -23.76 3.48
CA ARG A 195 -10.96 -24.51 3.06
C ARG A 195 -9.78 -24.30 4.01
N LEU A 196 -9.47 -23.06 4.39
CA LEU A 196 -8.45 -22.75 5.41
C LEU A 196 -8.72 -23.46 6.74
N THR A 197 -9.98 -23.47 7.17
CA THR A 197 -10.38 -24.16 8.41
C THR A 197 -10.25 -25.68 8.30
N THR A 198 -10.73 -26.26 7.19
CA THR A 198 -10.72 -27.72 6.98
C THR A 198 -9.30 -28.26 6.79
N MET A 199 -8.40 -27.52 6.15
CA MET A 199 -7.00 -27.95 6.00
C MET A 199 -6.19 -27.84 7.30
N GLY A 200 -6.71 -27.19 8.34
CA GLY A 200 -6.01 -27.00 9.62
C GLY A 200 -5.05 -25.80 9.67
N ALA A 201 -5.13 -24.87 8.71
CA ALA A 201 -4.33 -23.64 8.76
C ALA A 201 -4.79 -22.73 9.90
N GLN A 202 -3.85 -22.08 10.58
CA GLN A 202 -4.15 -21.04 11.56
C GLN A 202 -4.46 -19.76 10.79
N TRP A 203 -5.68 -19.21 10.90
CA TRP A 203 -6.03 -18.01 10.13
C TRP A 203 -6.73 -16.95 10.97
N ALA A 204 -6.48 -15.69 10.64
CA ALA A 204 -7.12 -14.55 11.26
C ALA A 204 -7.48 -13.47 10.23
N LEU A 205 -8.55 -12.73 10.52
CA LEU A 205 -8.99 -11.60 9.71
C LEU A 205 -8.23 -10.34 10.11
N MET A 206 -7.65 -9.65 9.13
CA MET A 206 -7.06 -8.32 9.33
C MET A 206 -8.15 -7.26 9.39
N LEU A 207 -8.01 -6.32 10.33
CA LEU A 207 -8.92 -5.19 10.54
C LEU A 207 -10.42 -5.58 10.46
N PRO A 208 -10.88 -6.53 11.30
CA PRO A 208 -12.20 -7.13 11.17
C PRO A 208 -13.33 -6.11 11.40
N LEU A 209 -14.28 -6.08 10.47
CA LEU A 209 -15.57 -5.38 10.56
C LEU A 209 -16.69 -6.32 11.04
N GLN A 210 -16.77 -6.55 12.35
CA GLN A 210 -17.77 -7.41 13.01
C GLN A 210 -18.33 -6.72 14.28
N PRO A 211 -19.16 -5.66 14.14
CA PRO A 211 -19.61 -4.83 15.27
C PRO A 211 -20.31 -5.65 16.36
N PHE A 212 -21.12 -6.65 15.99
CA PHE A 212 -21.81 -7.54 16.92
C PHE A 212 -20.88 -8.47 17.72
N LYS A 213 -19.60 -8.55 17.36
CA LYS A 213 -18.55 -9.29 18.09
C LYS A 213 -17.57 -8.35 18.81
N GLY A 214 -17.91 -7.08 18.97
CA GLY A 214 -17.03 -6.06 19.56
C GLY A 214 -15.80 -5.71 18.72
N LYS A 215 -15.74 -6.18 17.47
CA LYS A 215 -14.62 -5.94 16.55
C LYS A 215 -15.07 -4.93 15.50
N PHE A 216 -14.80 -3.64 15.73
CA PHE A 216 -15.06 -2.60 14.75
C PHE A 216 -13.78 -1.83 14.45
N GLN A 217 -13.50 -1.67 13.16
CA GLN A 217 -12.46 -0.79 12.66
C GLN A 217 -13.10 0.14 11.63
N ARG A 218 -12.41 1.23 11.32
CA ARG A 218 -12.80 2.06 10.20
C ARG A 218 -12.81 1.25 8.90
N PRO A 219 -13.90 1.24 8.12
CA PRO A 219 -13.97 0.46 6.87
C PRO A 219 -12.93 0.88 5.83
N ASP A 220 -12.49 2.14 5.88
CA ASP A 220 -11.56 2.72 4.93
C ASP A 220 -10.07 2.54 5.30
N LEU A 221 -9.78 2.12 6.55
CA LEU A 221 -8.45 1.63 6.94
C LEU A 221 -8.38 0.14 6.60
N ARG A 222 -7.40 -0.25 5.79
CA ARG A 222 -7.23 -1.63 5.32
C ARG A 222 -5.77 -2.05 5.33
N ASN A 223 -5.50 -3.34 5.47
CA ASN A 223 -4.14 -3.86 5.32
C ASN A 223 -3.94 -4.31 3.87
N HIS A 224 -3.13 -3.54 3.14
CA HIS A 224 -2.85 -3.75 1.72
C HIS A 224 -1.57 -4.57 1.48
N ARG A 225 -0.91 -5.08 2.50
CA ARG A 225 0.30 -5.90 2.36
C ARG A 225 -0.01 -7.25 1.71
N LYS A 226 1.00 -7.75 0.99
CA LYS A 226 0.96 -8.97 0.18
C LYS A 226 2.31 -9.65 0.32
N MET A 227 2.35 -10.73 1.07
CA MET A 227 3.58 -11.47 1.31
C MET A 227 3.34 -12.95 1.60
N VAL A 228 4.32 -13.76 1.22
CA VAL A 228 4.46 -15.16 1.64
C VAL A 228 5.86 -15.32 2.22
N ILE A 229 6.00 -15.96 3.36
CA ILE A 229 7.30 -16.28 3.97
C ILE A 229 7.34 -17.78 4.21
N VAL A 230 8.42 -18.43 3.78
CA VAL A 230 8.66 -19.86 3.96
C VAL A 230 9.92 -20.03 4.81
N ASP A 231 9.76 -20.64 5.98
CA ASP A 231 10.82 -21.00 6.94
C ASP A 231 11.77 -19.87 7.34
N GLY A 232 11.38 -18.60 7.11
CA GLY A 232 12.26 -17.45 7.30
C GLY A 232 13.46 -17.42 6.33
N ALA A 233 13.49 -18.30 5.33
CA ALA A 233 14.56 -18.43 4.35
C ALA A 233 14.23 -17.76 3.01
N VAL A 234 12.96 -17.84 2.59
CA VAL A 234 12.47 -17.24 1.35
C VAL A 234 11.23 -16.40 1.65
N ALA A 235 11.14 -15.23 1.02
CA ALA A 235 9.92 -14.43 1.02
C ALA A 235 9.52 -13.98 -0.38
N TYR A 236 8.22 -13.87 -0.60
CA TYR A 236 7.62 -13.21 -1.74
C TYR A 236 6.90 -11.96 -1.25
N MET A 237 7.04 -10.84 -1.94
CA MET A 237 6.22 -9.66 -1.70
C MET A 237 6.07 -8.82 -2.95
N GLY A 238 5.03 -7.99 -3.03
CA GLY A 238 4.84 -7.11 -4.16
C GLY A 238 3.42 -6.57 -4.25
N SER A 239 2.96 -6.44 -5.49
CA SER A 239 1.66 -5.84 -5.79
C SER A 239 0.54 -6.87 -5.91
N GLN A 240 0.86 -8.14 -6.17
CA GLN A 240 -0.08 -9.17 -6.57
C GLN A 240 -1.03 -9.63 -5.47
N ASN A 241 -2.34 -9.60 -5.72
CA ASN A 241 -3.31 -10.29 -4.87
C ASN A 241 -3.37 -11.79 -5.17
N MET A 242 -3.77 -12.59 -4.19
CA MET A 242 -3.95 -14.04 -4.34
C MET A 242 -5.38 -14.34 -4.79
N ILE A 243 -5.66 -14.09 -6.07
CA ILE A 243 -6.96 -14.28 -6.72
C ILE A 243 -6.75 -14.49 -8.23
N ASP A 244 -7.74 -15.00 -8.95
CA ASP A 244 -7.76 -14.98 -10.41
C ASP A 244 -7.46 -13.59 -10.98
N ARG A 245 -6.77 -13.55 -12.11
CA ARG A 245 -6.33 -12.32 -12.76
C ARG A 245 -7.46 -11.35 -13.13
N SER A 246 -8.69 -11.84 -13.28
CA SER A 246 -9.91 -11.02 -13.49
C SER A 246 -10.58 -10.52 -12.19
N TYR A 247 -10.09 -10.99 -11.04
CA TYR A 247 -10.66 -10.85 -9.70
C TYR A 247 -12.05 -11.50 -9.54
N ASN A 248 -12.46 -12.34 -10.50
CA ASN A 248 -13.74 -13.06 -10.52
C ASN A 248 -15.00 -12.19 -10.31
N LYS A 249 -14.93 -10.88 -10.61
CA LYS A 249 -16.11 -10.00 -10.52
C LYS A 249 -16.87 -10.01 -11.86
N PRO A 250 -18.21 -10.15 -11.86
CA PRO A 250 -18.99 -10.16 -13.10
C PRO A 250 -18.74 -8.94 -13.99
N GLY A 251 -18.60 -7.75 -13.39
CA GLY A 251 -18.29 -6.52 -14.12
C GLY A 251 -16.88 -6.50 -14.74
N ASN A 252 -15.90 -7.12 -14.09
CA ASN A 252 -14.54 -7.22 -14.60
C ASN A 252 -14.48 -8.20 -15.78
N ILE A 253 -15.09 -9.38 -15.60
CA ILE A 253 -15.19 -10.42 -16.63
C ILE A 253 -15.91 -9.88 -17.87
N LYS A 254 -17.04 -9.20 -17.70
CA LYS A 254 -17.78 -8.57 -18.80
C LYS A 254 -16.94 -7.55 -19.57
N ARG A 255 -16.05 -6.83 -18.89
CA ARG A 255 -15.14 -5.84 -19.47
C ARG A 255 -13.82 -6.45 -19.99
N GLY A 256 -13.58 -7.75 -19.75
CA GLY A 256 -12.34 -8.42 -20.09
C GLY A 256 -11.12 -7.95 -19.27
N LEU A 257 -11.32 -7.31 -18.11
CA LEU A 257 -10.22 -6.72 -17.34
C LEU A 257 -9.25 -7.79 -16.80
N GLN A 258 -7.96 -7.52 -16.92
CA GLN A 258 -6.88 -8.39 -16.46
C GLN A 258 -5.82 -7.57 -15.71
N TRP A 259 -5.47 -7.96 -14.48
CA TRP A 259 -4.49 -7.22 -13.71
C TRP A 259 -3.06 -7.63 -14.11
N GLN A 260 -2.19 -6.66 -14.38
CA GLN A 260 -0.76 -6.87 -14.57
C GLN A 260 -0.05 -6.42 -13.29
N GLU A 261 0.58 -7.36 -12.60
CA GLU A 261 1.20 -7.14 -11.30
C GLU A 261 2.67 -7.55 -11.36
N LEU A 262 3.38 -7.28 -10.28
CA LEU A 262 4.79 -7.62 -10.13
C LEU A 262 5.03 -8.12 -8.70
N MET A 263 5.68 -9.28 -8.61
CA MET A 263 6.13 -9.88 -7.36
C MET A 263 7.66 -9.94 -7.33
N THR A 264 8.22 -9.85 -6.14
CA THR A 264 9.64 -10.07 -5.89
C THR A 264 9.81 -11.28 -4.99
N ARG A 265 10.66 -12.21 -5.40
CA ARG A 265 11.18 -13.28 -4.55
C ARG A 265 12.48 -12.80 -3.92
N VAL A 266 12.64 -13.01 -2.61
CA VAL A 266 13.76 -12.54 -1.80
C VAL A 266 14.35 -13.71 -1.02
N GLU A 267 15.67 -13.81 -1.00
CA GLU A 267 16.41 -14.72 -0.12
C GLU A 267 17.50 -13.97 0.63
N GLY A 268 17.88 -14.50 1.80
CA GLY A 268 18.90 -13.93 2.67
C GLY A 268 18.33 -13.08 3.82
N PRO A 269 19.17 -12.28 4.49
CA PRO A 269 18.80 -11.57 5.71
C PRO A 269 17.54 -10.69 5.64
N GLY A 270 17.25 -10.13 4.46
CA GLY A 270 16.07 -9.33 4.17
C GLY A 270 14.75 -10.04 4.49
N VAL A 271 14.70 -11.37 4.38
CA VAL A 271 13.51 -12.18 4.67
C VAL A 271 13.06 -12.01 6.11
N ALA A 272 13.98 -11.91 7.06
CA ALA A 272 13.63 -11.71 8.47
C ALA A 272 12.93 -10.37 8.72
N GLY A 273 13.28 -9.33 7.95
CA GLY A 273 12.60 -8.03 7.97
C GLY A 273 11.15 -8.14 7.48
N ILE A 274 10.92 -8.91 6.41
CA ILE A 274 9.59 -9.17 5.87
C ILE A 274 8.77 -10.01 6.87
N ASN A 275 9.36 -11.07 7.42
CA ASN A 275 8.73 -11.92 8.42
C ASN A 275 8.33 -11.12 9.68
N THR A 276 9.18 -10.19 10.12
CA THR A 276 8.87 -9.33 11.28
C THR A 276 7.61 -8.50 11.06
N ILE A 277 7.32 -8.07 9.83
CA ILE A 277 6.07 -7.37 9.50
C ILE A 277 4.87 -8.32 9.66
N PHE A 278 4.95 -9.53 9.11
CA PHE A 278 3.90 -10.53 9.29
C PHE A 278 3.65 -10.83 10.76
N LEU A 279 4.71 -11.06 11.55
CA LEU A 279 4.61 -11.35 12.99
C LEU A 279 3.98 -10.19 13.77
N SER A 280 4.29 -8.94 13.39
CA SER A 280 3.69 -7.72 13.95
C SER A 280 2.18 -7.67 13.69
N ASP A 281 1.75 -8.01 12.47
CA ASP A 281 0.35 -8.02 12.09
C ASP A 281 -0.39 -9.20 12.73
N TRP A 282 0.24 -10.38 12.80
CA TRP A 282 -0.28 -11.55 13.52
C TRP A 282 -0.56 -11.20 14.97
N TYR A 283 0.44 -10.68 15.69
CA TYR A 283 0.29 -10.25 17.08
C TYR A 283 -0.80 -9.17 17.24
N SER A 284 -0.92 -8.27 16.26
CA SER A 284 -1.94 -7.22 16.29
C SER A 284 -3.36 -7.81 16.21
N GLU A 285 -3.57 -8.86 15.41
CA GLU A 285 -4.87 -9.48 15.18
C GLU A 285 -5.24 -10.60 16.17
N THR A 286 -4.28 -11.43 16.58
CA THR A 286 -4.51 -12.60 17.45
C THR A 286 -4.16 -12.32 18.90
N GLY A 287 -3.14 -11.49 19.15
CA GLY A 287 -2.54 -11.31 20.48
C GLY A 287 -1.42 -12.30 20.79
N ASP A 288 -1.13 -13.24 19.89
CA ASP A 288 -0.08 -14.25 20.07
C ASP A 288 1.29 -13.68 19.69
N VAL A 289 2.25 -13.82 20.61
CA VAL A 289 3.63 -13.37 20.40
C VAL A 289 4.48 -14.57 19.94
N LEU A 290 4.99 -14.50 18.71
CA LEU A 290 5.84 -15.53 18.11
C LEU A 290 7.31 -15.09 18.11
N SER A 291 7.84 -14.74 19.28
CA SER A 291 9.17 -14.10 19.40
C SER A 291 10.33 -14.97 18.91
N HIS A 292 10.18 -16.30 18.92
CA HIS A 292 11.20 -17.25 18.48
C HIS A 292 11.36 -17.31 16.95
N GLU A 293 10.43 -16.74 16.18
CA GLU A 293 10.43 -16.78 14.71
C GLU A 293 10.96 -15.47 14.08
N VAL A 294 11.38 -14.49 14.90
CA VAL A 294 11.80 -13.15 14.42
C VAL A 294 13.11 -13.21 13.63
N GLY A 295 14.06 -14.09 13.98
CA GLY A 295 15.21 -14.52 13.16
C GLY A 295 16.12 -13.43 12.57
N LEU A 296 15.99 -12.16 13.00
CA LEU A 296 16.65 -10.98 12.37
C LEU A 296 18.18 -11.04 12.34
N LEU A 297 18.80 -11.94 13.09
CA LEU A 297 20.25 -12.09 13.19
C LEU A 297 20.74 -13.45 12.67
N ASP A 298 19.85 -14.37 12.34
CA ASP A 298 20.19 -15.78 12.14
C ASP A 298 20.38 -16.16 10.66
N ALA A 299 19.97 -15.28 9.75
CA ALA A 299 19.98 -15.52 8.32
C ALA A 299 21.40 -15.38 7.71
N ARG A 300 21.77 -16.35 6.87
CA ARG A 300 23.05 -16.36 6.17
C ARG A 300 22.99 -15.47 4.92
N PRO A 301 24.05 -14.70 4.61
CA PRO A 301 24.17 -14.01 3.34
C PRO A 301 24.17 -14.99 2.15
N VAL A 302 23.45 -14.65 1.09
CA VAL A 302 23.33 -15.45 -0.15
C VAL A 302 23.58 -14.62 -1.42
N GLY A 303 23.85 -13.32 -1.30
CA GLY A 303 24.16 -12.42 -2.42
C GLY A 303 24.64 -11.05 -1.96
N ASP A 304 24.67 -10.08 -2.86
CA ASP A 304 25.28 -8.75 -2.61
C ASP A 304 24.26 -7.60 -2.50
N LEU A 305 22.95 -7.87 -2.66
CA LEU A 305 21.94 -6.83 -2.60
C LEU A 305 21.75 -6.31 -1.18
N GLU A 306 21.58 -4.99 -1.06
CA GLU A 306 21.21 -4.34 0.19
C GLU A 306 19.70 -4.04 0.17
N LEU A 307 18.98 -4.58 1.14
CA LEU A 307 17.53 -4.51 1.26
C LEU A 307 17.11 -3.77 2.52
N GLN A 308 16.13 -2.88 2.39
CA GLN A 308 15.44 -2.29 3.53
C GLN A 308 13.93 -2.44 3.35
N VAL A 309 13.30 -3.14 4.28
CA VAL A 309 11.84 -3.22 4.38
C VAL A 309 11.32 -1.92 4.98
N VAL A 310 10.32 -1.32 4.34
CA VAL A 310 9.75 -0.03 4.74
C VAL A 310 8.24 -0.21 4.96
N PRO A 311 7.82 -0.47 6.21
CA PRO A 311 6.41 -0.50 6.55
C PRO A 311 5.83 0.91 6.68
N SER A 312 4.56 1.05 6.32
CA SER A 312 3.80 2.27 6.51
C SER A 312 2.36 1.99 6.89
N GLY A 313 1.63 3.07 7.19
CA GLY A 313 0.21 3.06 7.47
C GLY A 313 -0.15 3.76 8.79
N PRO A 314 -1.43 3.70 9.22
CA PRO A 314 -1.96 4.45 10.35
C PRO A 314 -1.40 4.04 11.73
N GLY A 315 -0.54 3.01 11.76
CA GLY A 315 0.24 2.60 12.92
C GLY A 315 1.59 3.33 13.08
N PHE A 316 2.07 4.02 12.04
CA PHE A 316 3.31 4.79 12.04
C PHE A 316 3.01 6.28 12.03
N ASP A 317 3.72 7.06 12.83
CA ASP A 317 3.62 8.52 12.79
C ASP A 317 4.58 9.07 11.72
N GLY A 318 4.06 9.83 10.75
CA GLY A 318 4.87 10.68 9.88
C GLY A 318 4.99 10.26 8.42
N ASP A 319 3.94 9.72 7.79
CA ASP A 319 3.81 9.50 6.34
C ASP A 319 5.05 8.82 5.72
N ASN A 320 5.48 7.68 6.31
CA ASN A 320 6.75 7.01 6.01
C ASN A 320 7.02 6.81 4.51
N ASN A 321 6.07 6.23 3.78
CA ASN A 321 6.22 5.95 2.35
C ASN A 321 6.37 7.23 1.54
N LEU A 322 5.56 8.26 1.83
CA LEU A 322 5.65 9.54 1.14
C LEU A 322 7.05 10.14 1.33
N LYS A 323 7.57 10.18 2.56
CA LYS A 323 8.90 10.74 2.83
C LYS A 323 10.04 9.95 2.17
N LEU A 324 9.92 8.62 2.11
CA LEU A 324 10.85 7.80 1.31
C LEU A 324 10.83 8.23 -0.16
N PHE A 325 9.64 8.29 -0.77
CA PHE A 325 9.48 8.61 -2.19
C PHE A 325 10.03 10.01 -2.51
N LEU A 326 9.66 11.00 -1.70
CA LEU A 326 10.16 12.37 -1.84
C LEU A 326 11.69 12.43 -1.76
N THR A 327 12.29 11.80 -0.75
CA THR A 327 13.75 11.86 -0.56
C THR A 327 14.49 11.22 -1.72
N LEU A 328 13.98 10.10 -2.25
CA LEU A 328 14.54 9.41 -3.39
C LEU A 328 14.40 10.21 -4.71
N ILE A 329 13.23 10.79 -4.97
CA ILE A 329 12.99 11.65 -6.14
C ILE A 329 13.89 12.90 -6.08
N TYR A 330 14.03 13.51 -4.90
CA TYR A 330 14.94 14.65 -4.73
C TYR A 330 16.41 14.24 -4.86
N ALA A 331 16.78 13.01 -4.54
CA ALA A 331 18.15 12.52 -4.68
C ALA A 331 18.53 12.15 -6.13
N ALA A 332 17.57 11.83 -6.99
CA ALA A 332 17.81 11.39 -8.37
C ALA A 332 18.65 12.38 -9.19
N GLN A 333 19.63 11.87 -9.94
CA GLN A 333 20.57 12.66 -10.74
C GLN A 333 20.47 12.40 -12.24
N ARG A 334 19.95 11.25 -12.68
CA ARG A 334 20.00 10.78 -14.07
C ARG A 334 18.62 10.44 -14.63
N ARG A 335 17.80 9.68 -13.90
CA ARG A 335 16.50 9.22 -14.39
C ARG A 335 15.61 8.74 -13.25
N ILE A 336 14.32 8.99 -13.40
CA ILE A 336 13.27 8.41 -12.55
C ILE A 336 12.29 7.66 -13.44
N VAL A 337 11.92 6.44 -13.06
CA VAL A 337 10.79 5.73 -13.65
C VAL A 337 9.83 5.34 -12.55
N ILE A 338 8.55 5.64 -12.73
CA ILE A 338 7.48 5.40 -11.77
C ILE A 338 6.41 4.55 -12.43
N THR A 339 6.01 3.47 -11.77
CA THR A 339 4.84 2.67 -12.13
C THR A 339 3.87 2.64 -10.96
N SER A 340 2.67 3.18 -11.16
CA SER A 340 1.61 3.15 -10.14
C SER A 340 0.24 3.02 -10.81
N PRO A 341 -0.64 2.10 -10.38
CA PRO A 341 -2.02 2.03 -10.91
C PRO A 341 -2.79 3.31 -10.67
N TYR A 342 -2.51 3.96 -9.53
CA TYR A 342 -3.15 5.16 -9.05
C TYR A 342 -2.06 6.17 -8.68
N PHE A 343 -1.79 7.10 -9.58
CA PHE A 343 -0.92 8.26 -9.37
C PHE A 343 -1.80 9.47 -9.08
N VAL A 344 -2.16 9.62 -7.79
CA VAL A 344 -2.97 10.73 -7.27
C VAL A 344 -2.10 11.44 -6.24
N PRO A 345 -1.04 12.15 -6.69
CA PRO A 345 -0.02 12.67 -5.80
C PRO A 345 -0.61 13.75 -4.89
N ASP A 346 -0.04 13.86 -3.68
CA ASP A 346 -0.24 15.07 -2.89
C ASP A 346 0.62 16.22 -3.46
N GLU A 347 0.46 17.43 -2.90
CA GLU A 347 1.19 18.61 -3.36
C GLU A 347 2.70 18.41 -3.28
N SER A 348 3.19 17.70 -2.26
CA SER A 348 4.62 17.48 -2.05
C SER A 348 5.21 16.53 -3.10
N LEU A 349 4.51 15.44 -3.43
CA LEU A 349 4.93 14.49 -4.45
C LEU A 349 4.85 15.08 -5.85
N LEU A 350 3.77 15.83 -6.15
CA LEU A 350 3.65 16.55 -7.41
C LEU A 350 4.79 17.56 -7.59
N ALA A 351 5.12 18.32 -6.54
CA ALA A 351 6.24 19.24 -6.55
C ALA A 351 7.57 18.52 -6.74
N ALA A 352 7.81 17.40 -6.05
CA ALA A 352 9.05 16.64 -6.18
C ALA A 352 9.26 16.11 -7.61
N VAL A 353 8.22 15.53 -8.21
CA VAL A 353 8.27 15.00 -9.58
C VAL A 353 8.49 16.12 -10.61
N THR A 354 7.74 17.21 -10.53
CA THR A 354 7.88 18.32 -11.48
C THR A 354 9.23 19.05 -11.30
N THR A 355 9.71 19.19 -10.06
CA THR A 355 11.05 19.72 -9.76
C THR A 355 12.14 18.83 -10.35
N ALA A 356 12.02 17.50 -10.28
CA ALA A 356 13.00 16.59 -10.87
C ALA A 356 13.17 16.85 -12.38
N VAL A 357 12.05 17.00 -13.11
CA VAL A 357 12.10 17.35 -14.54
C VAL A 357 12.74 18.72 -14.77
N GLN A 358 12.40 19.72 -13.95
CA GLN A 358 12.98 21.07 -14.04
C GLN A 358 14.49 21.11 -13.77
N ARG A 359 15.02 20.15 -12.98
CA ARG A 359 16.47 19.94 -12.81
C ARG A 359 17.14 19.25 -14.01
N GLY A 360 16.38 18.85 -15.02
CA GLY A 360 16.86 18.09 -16.17
C GLY A 360 16.88 16.58 -15.96
N VAL A 361 16.25 16.06 -14.91
CA VAL A 361 16.13 14.61 -14.68
C VAL A 361 14.89 14.09 -15.40
N PRO A 362 15.00 13.28 -16.47
CA PRO A 362 13.84 12.70 -17.14
C PRO A 362 13.03 11.82 -16.19
N VAL A 363 11.71 11.98 -16.25
CA VAL A 363 10.74 11.19 -15.48
C VAL A 363 9.78 10.49 -16.44
N ASP A 364 9.75 9.15 -16.37
CA ASP A 364 8.72 8.35 -17.01
C ASP A 364 7.68 7.90 -15.98
N LEU A 365 6.39 8.03 -16.30
CA LEU A 365 5.27 7.59 -15.49
C LEU A 365 4.43 6.58 -16.26
N PHE A 366 4.39 5.34 -15.77
CA PHE A 366 3.55 4.25 -16.28
C PHE A 366 2.24 4.16 -15.50
N VAL A 367 1.14 4.18 -16.25
CA VAL A 367 -0.24 4.18 -15.76
C VAL A 367 -1.10 3.35 -16.70
N SER A 368 -2.29 2.93 -16.26
CA SER A 368 -3.23 2.21 -17.13
C SER A 368 -3.93 3.16 -18.12
N GLU A 369 -4.18 2.70 -19.34
CA GLU A 369 -5.05 3.39 -20.30
C GLU A 369 -6.49 3.51 -19.76
N ILE A 370 -6.98 2.41 -19.18
CA ILE A 370 -8.33 2.31 -18.59
C ILE A 370 -8.27 2.08 -17.08
N GLY A 371 -9.35 2.39 -16.37
CA GLY A 371 -9.45 2.21 -14.91
C GLY A 371 -10.39 1.07 -14.50
N ASP A 372 -10.06 0.38 -13.41
CA ASP A 372 -10.98 -0.53 -12.71
C ASP A 372 -11.98 0.26 -11.84
N GLN A 373 -11.54 1.40 -11.29
CA GLN A 373 -12.35 2.31 -10.48
C GLN A 373 -12.46 3.69 -11.14
N ALA A 374 -13.65 4.02 -11.65
CA ALA A 374 -13.89 5.24 -12.44
C ALA A 374 -13.47 6.52 -11.69
N MET A 375 -13.85 6.67 -10.42
CA MET A 375 -13.50 7.86 -9.62
C MET A 375 -11.99 8.03 -9.44
N VAL A 376 -11.27 6.96 -9.15
CA VAL A 376 -9.81 7.01 -8.94
C VAL A 376 -9.09 7.28 -10.27
N TRP A 377 -9.55 6.66 -11.35
CA TRP A 377 -9.01 6.87 -12.69
C TRP A 377 -9.17 8.33 -13.16
N HIS A 378 -10.35 8.92 -12.95
CA HIS A 378 -10.58 10.34 -13.24
C HIS A 378 -9.77 11.27 -12.32
N ALA A 379 -9.63 10.93 -11.03
CA ALA A 379 -8.82 11.72 -10.09
C ALA A 379 -7.34 11.77 -10.50
N GLN A 380 -6.75 10.64 -10.91
CA GLN A 380 -5.38 10.59 -11.44
C GLN A 380 -5.22 11.44 -12.70
N ARG A 381 -6.15 11.28 -13.65
CA ARG A 381 -6.16 12.02 -14.92
C ARG A 381 -6.16 13.54 -14.73
N SER A 382 -6.75 14.04 -13.65
CA SER A 382 -6.75 15.47 -13.32
C SER A 382 -5.34 16.07 -13.12
N TYR A 383 -4.32 15.24 -12.86
CA TYR A 383 -2.93 15.68 -12.69
C TYR A 383 -2.10 15.63 -13.99
N TYR A 384 -2.61 14.99 -15.05
CA TYR A 384 -1.82 14.74 -16.27
C TYR A 384 -1.40 16.02 -16.97
N GLU A 385 -2.26 17.05 -17.03
CA GLU A 385 -1.88 18.31 -17.67
C GLU A 385 -0.66 18.94 -16.99
N ALA A 386 -0.67 19.00 -15.65
CA ALA A 386 0.43 19.59 -14.88
C ALA A 386 1.73 18.80 -15.08
N LEU A 387 1.65 17.46 -15.10
CA LEU A 387 2.79 16.57 -15.31
C LEU A 387 3.35 16.71 -16.74
N LEU A 388 2.49 16.67 -17.76
CA LEU A 388 2.87 16.80 -19.16
C LEU A 388 3.48 18.17 -19.47
N ARG A 389 2.91 19.24 -18.91
CA ARG A 389 3.48 20.60 -19.03
C ARG A 389 4.85 20.73 -18.36
N ALA A 390 5.06 20.03 -17.25
CA ALA A 390 6.37 19.99 -16.58
C ALA A 390 7.41 19.18 -17.35
N GLY A 391 6.99 18.30 -18.27
CA GLY A 391 7.87 17.46 -19.09
C GLY A 391 7.96 15.99 -18.62
N VAL A 392 7.07 15.55 -17.74
CA VAL A 392 6.93 14.12 -17.40
C VAL A 392 6.38 13.37 -18.61
N ARG A 393 7.00 12.24 -18.96
CA ARG A 393 6.54 11.37 -20.03
C ARG A 393 5.56 10.35 -19.48
N ILE A 394 4.31 10.36 -19.95
CA ILE A 394 3.26 9.47 -19.45
C ILE A 394 3.03 8.34 -20.46
N PHE A 395 3.17 7.09 -20.00
CA PHE A 395 2.95 5.88 -20.78
C PHE A 395 1.69 5.18 -20.30
N GLN A 396 0.75 4.96 -21.22
CA GLN A 396 -0.52 4.30 -20.95
C GLN A 396 -0.45 2.83 -21.36
N TYR A 397 -0.45 1.95 -20.36
CA TYR A 397 -0.49 0.51 -20.54
C TYR A 397 -1.82 0.09 -21.16
N PRO A 398 -1.81 -0.72 -22.24
CA PRO A 398 -2.97 -0.89 -23.10
C PRO A 398 -4.11 -1.68 -22.44
N ALA A 399 -5.34 -1.29 -22.78
CA ALA A 399 -6.53 -2.10 -22.49
C ALA A 399 -6.41 -3.52 -23.12
N PRO A 400 -7.02 -4.57 -22.52
CA PRO A 400 -7.92 -4.54 -21.36
C PRO A 400 -7.18 -4.66 -20.01
N TYR A 401 -5.85 -4.50 -19.99
CA TYR A 401 -5.07 -4.70 -18.79
C TYR A 401 -5.15 -3.50 -17.84
N ILE A 402 -5.15 -3.80 -16.55
CA ILE A 402 -4.96 -2.84 -15.46
C ILE A 402 -3.53 -3.03 -14.95
N LEU A 403 -2.64 -2.12 -15.29
CA LEU A 403 -1.29 -2.07 -14.74
C LEU A 403 -1.38 -1.73 -13.26
N HIS A 404 -1.20 -2.74 -12.42
CA HIS A 404 -1.31 -2.67 -10.96
C HIS A 404 0.02 -2.98 -10.27
N ALA A 405 1.11 -3.11 -11.01
CA ALA A 405 2.47 -3.05 -10.45
C ALA A 405 2.72 -1.70 -9.74
N LYS A 406 3.48 -1.74 -8.64
CA LYS A 406 3.82 -0.55 -7.84
C LYS A 406 5.32 -0.57 -7.57
N HIS A 407 6.04 0.16 -8.38
CA HIS A 407 7.48 0.28 -8.24
C HIS A 407 7.96 1.61 -8.78
N PHE A 408 9.15 2.00 -8.36
CA PHE A 408 9.88 3.07 -9.02
C PHE A 408 11.38 2.86 -8.83
N THR A 409 12.15 3.47 -9.70
CA THR A 409 13.59 3.29 -9.80
C THR A 409 14.26 4.64 -9.93
N ILE A 410 15.37 4.80 -9.20
CA ILE A 410 16.17 6.02 -9.14
C ILE A 410 17.54 5.70 -9.72
N ASP A 411 17.84 6.37 -10.83
CA ASP A 411 19.10 6.22 -11.55
C ASP A 411 19.40 4.74 -11.83
N ASP A 412 20.65 4.30 -11.65
CA ASP A 412 21.06 2.89 -11.77
C ASP A 412 21.34 2.24 -10.40
N ASP A 413 20.91 2.90 -9.32
CA ASP A 413 21.36 2.61 -7.96
C ASP A 413 20.27 1.92 -7.12
N VAL A 414 19.03 2.43 -7.14
CA VAL A 414 17.96 2.00 -6.24
C VAL A 414 16.67 1.69 -6.97
N ALA A 415 16.03 0.59 -6.59
CA ALA A 415 14.65 0.27 -6.94
C ALA A 415 13.80 0.17 -5.66
N VAL A 416 12.54 0.53 -5.75
CA VAL A 416 11.55 0.32 -4.70
C VAL A 416 10.36 -0.43 -5.30
N ILE A 417 9.93 -1.51 -4.66
CA ILE A 417 8.75 -2.29 -5.06
C ILE A 417 7.91 -2.65 -3.83
N GLY A 418 6.59 -2.70 -3.97
CA GLY A 418 5.76 -3.21 -2.89
C GLY A 418 4.26 -3.07 -3.13
N SER A 419 3.53 -2.83 -2.05
CA SER A 419 2.07 -2.75 -2.05
C SER A 419 1.52 -1.31 -2.10
N SER A 420 2.37 -0.31 -1.85
CA SER A 420 1.97 1.11 -1.76
C SER A 420 1.75 1.73 -3.12
N ASN A 421 0.58 2.34 -3.34
CA ASN A 421 0.39 3.29 -4.43
C ASN A 421 1.08 4.62 -4.13
N MET A 422 1.16 5.46 -5.16
CA MET A 422 1.51 6.88 -5.03
C MET A 422 0.25 7.73 -4.92
N ASP A 423 -0.56 7.47 -3.90
CA ASP A 423 -1.82 8.17 -3.61
C ASP A 423 -2.00 8.48 -2.12
N MET A 424 -2.88 9.45 -1.81
CA MET A 424 -3.16 9.89 -0.44
C MET A 424 -3.63 8.76 0.49
N ARG A 425 -4.34 7.75 -0.01
CA ARG A 425 -4.84 6.63 0.81
C ARG A 425 -3.69 5.71 1.23
N SER A 426 -2.81 5.34 0.30
CA SER A 426 -1.63 4.53 0.62
C SER A 426 -0.64 5.29 1.52
N PHE A 427 -0.64 6.62 1.51
CA PHE A 427 0.19 7.40 2.42
C PHE A 427 -0.36 7.49 3.86
N GLY A 428 -1.68 7.57 4.03
CA GLY A 428 -2.28 7.89 5.34
C GLY A 428 -3.20 6.82 5.96
N LEU A 429 -3.84 5.98 5.15
CA LEU A 429 -4.95 5.11 5.59
C LEU A 429 -4.63 3.62 5.53
N ASN A 430 -3.89 3.18 4.51
CA ASN A 430 -3.62 1.76 4.32
C ASN A 430 -2.34 1.34 5.06
N LEU A 431 -2.34 0.14 5.64
CA LEU A 431 -1.08 -0.50 5.99
C LEU A 431 -0.46 -1.03 4.70
N GLU A 432 0.77 -0.62 4.42
CA GLU A 432 1.51 -1.00 3.22
C GLU A 432 2.90 -1.51 3.63
N VAL A 433 3.59 -2.14 2.67
CA VAL A 433 4.99 -2.49 2.77
C VAL A 433 5.68 -2.21 1.44
N SER A 434 6.86 -1.59 1.50
CA SER A 434 7.75 -1.42 0.36
C SER A 434 9.10 -2.05 0.66
N LEU A 435 9.78 -2.54 -0.36
CA LEU A 435 11.15 -3.04 -0.31
C LEU A 435 12.01 -2.07 -1.10
N MET A 436 12.92 -1.37 -0.41
CA MET A 436 13.97 -0.60 -1.06
C MET A 436 15.18 -1.50 -1.29
N VAL A 437 15.60 -1.62 -2.54
CA VAL A 437 16.71 -2.45 -2.98
C VAL A 437 17.79 -1.56 -3.57
N ARG A 438 19.01 -1.66 -3.04
CA ARG A 438 20.19 -1.09 -3.69
C ARG A 438 21.03 -2.21 -4.27
N GLY A 439 21.31 -2.11 -5.56
CA GLY A 439 22.08 -3.09 -6.31
C GLY A 439 21.78 -2.99 -7.79
N ARG A 440 22.85 -2.85 -8.59
CA ARG A 440 22.74 -2.62 -10.04
C ARG A 440 21.99 -3.74 -10.76
N GLU A 441 22.24 -4.99 -10.37
CA GLU A 441 21.60 -6.16 -10.97
C GLU A 441 20.07 -6.11 -10.85
N PHE A 442 19.56 -5.89 -9.64
CA PHE A 442 18.11 -5.78 -9.43
C PHE A 442 17.50 -4.56 -10.12
N VAL A 443 18.21 -3.43 -10.14
CA VAL A 443 17.76 -2.25 -10.89
C VAL A 443 17.68 -2.56 -12.38
N GLN A 444 18.66 -3.25 -12.96
CA GLN A 444 18.66 -3.67 -14.37
C GLN A 444 17.51 -4.63 -14.69
N GLU A 445 17.22 -5.58 -13.80
CA GLU A 445 16.06 -6.46 -13.94
C GLU A 445 14.75 -5.66 -13.94
N MET A 446 14.61 -4.69 -13.01
CA MET A 446 13.46 -3.78 -12.98
C MET A 446 13.37 -2.92 -14.25
N ARG A 447 14.50 -2.45 -14.80
CA ARG A 447 14.53 -1.74 -16.08
C ARG A 447 14.00 -2.61 -17.21
N GLY A 448 14.36 -3.90 -17.24
CA GLY A 448 13.80 -4.84 -18.22
C GLY A 448 12.27 -4.92 -18.18
N VAL A 449 11.69 -4.93 -16.97
CA VAL A 449 10.22 -4.88 -16.80
C VAL A 449 9.64 -3.55 -17.31
N GLU A 450 10.26 -2.43 -16.94
CA GLU A 450 9.82 -1.08 -17.34
C GLU A 450 9.96 -0.83 -18.85
N ASP A 451 11.00 -1.37 -19.49
CA ASP A 451 11.20 -1.28 -20.94
C ASP A 451 10.18 -2.14 -21.68
N GLY A 452 9.87 -3.34 -21.18
CA GLY A 452 8.74 -4.14 -21.67
C GLY A 452 7.41 -3.39 -21.57
N TYR A 453 7.16 -2.66 -20.48
CA TYR A 453 5.97 -1.81 -20.36
C TYR A 453 5.99 -0.66 -21.39
N ARG A 454 7.15 -0.06 -21.64
CA ARG A 454 7.30 1.03 -22.63
C ARG A 454 6.99 0.58 -24.04
N GLU A 455 7.49 -0.58 -24.45
CA GLU A 455 7.32 -1.12 -25.80
C GLU A 455 5.85 -1.33 -26.17
N ILE A 456 5.02 -1.74 -25.20
CA ILE A 456 3.60 -1.99 -25.43
C ILE A 456 2.68 -0.82 -25.08
N SER A 457 3.19 0.18 -24.36
CA SER A 457 2.40 1.34 -23.92
C SER A 457 2.34 2.42 -24.98
N LYS A 458 1.23 3.16 -24.99
CA LYS A 458 1.13 4.40 -25.76
C LYS A 458 1.67 5.58 -24.96
N GLU A 459 2.61 6.35 -25.49
CA GLU A 459 3.00 7.63 -24.92
C GLU A 459 1.89 8.67 -25.12
N LEU A 460 1.41 9.26 -24.03
CA LEU A 460 0.39 10.31 -24.03
C LEU A 460 1.08 11.67 -24.18
N THR A 461 0.78 12.40 -25.25
CA THR A 461 1.35 13.73 -25.48
C THR A 461 0.48 14.85 -24.91
N LEU A 462 1.08 15.99 -24.59
CA LEU A 462 0.34 17.20 -24.19
C LEU A 462 -0.64 17.65 -25.28
N ALA A 463 -0.26 17.55 -26.55
CA ALA A 463 -1.10 17.92 -27.68
C ALA A 463 -2.35 17.04 -27.81
N GLU A 464 -2.25 15.75 -27.51
CA GLU A 464 -3.41 14.85 -27.42
C GLU A 464 -4.26 15.15 -26.19
N TRP A 465 -3.62 15.42 -25.05
CA TRP A 465 -4.32 15.71 -23.79
C TRP A 465 -5.20 16.97 -23.88
N LEU A 466 -4.71 18.04 -24.52
CA LEU A 466 -5.45 19.29 -24.67
C LEU A 466 -6.66 19.19 -25.62
N LYS A 467 -6.79 18.10 -26.39
CA LYS A 467 -7.93 17.83 -27.27
C LYS A 467 -9.07 17.08 -26.58
N GLN A 468 -8.95 16.77 -25.29
CA GLN A 468 -9.97 16.03 -24.55
C GLN A 468 -11.30 16.79 -24.51
N PRO A 469 -12.45 16.10 -24.63
CA PRO A 469 -13.75 16.74 -24.61
C PRO A 469 -14.06 17.31 -23.22
N LEU A 470 -14.76 18.45 -23.18
CA LEU A 470 -15.09 19.18 -21.95
C LEU A 470 -15.75 18.28 -20.88
N ARG A 471 -16.58 17.31 -21.29
CA ARG A 471 -17.20 16.35 -20.37
C ARG A 471 -16.16 15.53 -19.57
N SER A 472 -15.05 15.15 -20.20
CA SER A 472 -13.98 14.41 -19.51
C SER A 472 -13.28 15.31 -18.51
N THR A 473 -12.89 16.51 -18.92
CA THR A 473 -12.17 17.45 -18.05
C THR A 473 -13.01 17.86 -16.84
N VAL A 474 -14.33 18.01 -17.00
CA VAL A 474 -15.24 18.25 -15.87
C VAL A 474 -15.24 17.07 -14.91
N LEU A 475 -15.38 15.83 -15.40
CA LEU A 475 -15.36 14.64 -14.55
C LEU A 475 -14.01 14.45 -13.85
N ASP A 476 -12.90 14.66 -14.54
CA ASP A 476 -11.54 14.58 -13.99
C ASP A 476 -11.37 15.57 -12.82
N ASN A 477 -11.79 16.83 -13.02
CA ASN A 477 -11.70 17.86 -11.99
C ASN A 477 -12.64 17.63 -10.80
N LEU A 478 -13.86 17.14 -11.03
CA LEU A 478 -14.77 16.78 -9.94
C LEU A 478 -14.23 15.60 -9.12
N ALA A 479 -13.66 14.59 -9.80
CA ALA A 479 -13.06 13.45 -9.14
C ALA A 479 -11.86 13.84 -8.26
N ARG A 480 -11.07 14.85 -8.68
CA ARG A 480 -9.98 15.41 -7.87
C ARG A 480 -10.44 15.92 -6.49
N LEU A 481 -11.64 16.50 -6.39
CA LEU A 481 -12.16 16.96 -5.09
C LEU A 481 -12.42 15.80 -4.11
N THR A 482 -12.67 14.61 -4.62
CA THR A 482 -12.89 13.42 -3.78
C THR A 482 -11.61 12.88 -3.14
N SER A 483 -10.43 13.20 -3.67
CA SER A 483 -9.16 12.84 -3.02
C SER A 483 -8.88 13.70 -1.78
N ALA A 484 -9.40 14.94 -1.74
CA ALA A 484 -9.25 15.84 -0.58
C ALA A 484 -10.05 15.40 0.66
N LEU A 485 -11.05 14.52 0.47
CA LEU A 485 -11.87 13.95 1.53
C LEU A 485 -11.24 12.71 2.18
N GLN A 486 -10.17 12.17 1.61
CA GLN A 486 -9.53 10.92 2.05
C GLN A 486 -8.45 11.14 3.10
#